data_AF-A0A2X3F766-F1
#
_entry.id   AF-A0A2X3F766-F1
#
_cell.length_a   1.000
_cell.length_b   1.000
_cell.length_c   1.000
_cell.angle_alpha   90.00
_cell.angle_beta   90.00
_cell.angle_gamma   90.00
#
_symmetry.space_group_name_H-M   'P 1'
#
loop_
_entity.id
_entity.type
_entity.pdbx_description
1 polymer ?
#
loop_
_entity_poly.entity_id
_entity_poly.type
_entity_poly.pdbx_seq_one_letter_code
_entity_poly.pdbx_strand_id
1 'polypeptide(L)' 'MTHRPSSVIQRAASVAEVANMVVYVCSPQASATSGAALRVDGGVVDDIL' A
#
# COMPACT_ATOMS: atom_id res chain seq x y z
N MET A 1 -17.57 -7.31 -12.82
CA MET A 1 -16.52 -6.47 -12.20
C MET A 1 -17.20 -5.24 -11.61
N THR A 2 -17.80 -5.36 -10.43
CA THR A 2 -18.85 -4.41 -10.04
C THR A 2 -18.35 -3.24 -9.19
N HIS A 3 -17.13 -3.27 -8.62
CA HIS A 3 -16.57 -2.11 -7.93
C HIS A 3 -15.04 -2.08 -8.08
N ARG A 4 -14.50 -0.98 -8.65
CA ARG A 4 -13.05 -0.65 -8.72
C ARG A 4 -12.22 -1.51 -9.70
N PRO A 5 -12.55 -1.50 -11.00
CA PRO A 5 -11.83 -2.27 -12.02
C PRO A 5 -10.35 -1.87 -12.16
N SER A 6 -9.98 -0.63 -11.80
CA SER A 6 -8.59 -0.16 -11.81
C SER A 6 -7.76 -0.63 -10.61
N SER A 7 -8.36 -1.18 -9.56
CA SER A 7 -7.60 -1.70 -8.41
C SER A 7 -7.20 -3.14 -8.66
N VAL A 8 -5.93 -3.49 -8.54
CA VAL A 8 -5.46 -4.89 -8.64
C VAL A 8 -6.20 -5.81 -7.66
N ILE A 9 -6.45 -5.35 -6.43
CA ILE A 9 -7.14 -6.18 -5.40
C ILE A 9 -8.66 -6.21 -5.55
N GLN A 10 -9.25 -5.43 -6.47
CA GLN A 10 -10.68 -5.40 -6.82
C GLN A 10 -11.63 -5.24 -5.61
N ARG A 11 -11.15 -4.59 -4.54
CA ARG A 11 -11.93 -4.29 -3.34
C ARG A 11 -11.40 -3.03 -2.66
N ALA A 12 -12.16 -2.51 -1.69
CA ALA A 12 -11.61 -1.51 -0.80
C ALA A 12 -10.52 -2.16 0.08
N ALA A 13 -9.38 -1.47 0.22
CA ALA A 13 -8.42 -1.80 1.25
C ALA A 13 -9.02 -1.48 2.63
N SER A 14 -8.68 -2.31 3.62
CA SER A 14 -9.04 -2.10 5.01
C SER A 14 -8.04 -1.18 5.70
N VAL A 15 -8.46 -0.57 6.81
CA VAL A 15 -7.56 0.24 7.66
C VAL A 15 -6.39 -0.60 8.19
N ALA A 16 -6.64 -1.89 8.47
CA ALA A 16 -5.61 -2.81 8.96
C ALA A 16 -4.47 -3.01 7.95
N GLU A 17 -4.76 -3.04 6.64
CA GLU A 17 -3.74 -3.18 5.60
C GLU A 17 -2.80 -1.97 5.56
N VAL A 18 -3.33 -0.77 5.74
CA VAL A 18 -2.51 0.46 5.89
C VAL A 18 -1.72 0.43 7.19
N ALA A 19 -2.35 0.07 8.30
CA ALA A 19 -1.72 0.02 9.61
C ALA A 19 -0.54 -0.98 9.66
N ASN A 20 -0.70 -2.15 9.04
CA ASN A 20 0.37 -3.15 8.97
C ASN A 20 1.61 -2.62 8.23
N MET A 21 1.41 -1.84 7.16
CA MET A 21 2.53 -1.19 6.47
C MET A 21 3.23 -0.18 7.38
N VAL A 22 2.48 0.61 8.16
CA VAL A 22 3.07 1.54 9.14
C VAL A 22 3.87 0.78 10.19
N VAL A 23 3.32 -0.30 10.76
CA VAL A 23 4.02 -1.14 11.73
C VAL A 23 5.32 -1.68 11.15
N TYR A 24 5.30 -2.16 9.91
CA TYR A 24 6.51 -2.61 9.22
C TYR A 24 7.54 -1.48 9.04
N VAL A 25 7.11 -0.31 8.55
CA VAL A 25 8.02 0.83 8.32
C VAL A 25 8.61 1.38 9.62
N CYS A 26 7.88 1.33 10.73
CA CYS A 26 8.39 1.74 12.05
C CYS A 26 9.28 0.67 12.71
N SER A 27 9.38 -0.53 12.14
CA SER A 27 10.14 -1.63 12.73
C SER A 27 11.63 -1.60 12.34
N PRO A 28 12.52 -2.24 13.12
CA PRO A 28 13.94 -2.37 12.76
C PRO A 28 14.20 -3.00 11.38
N GLN A 29 13.26 -3.81 10.89
CA GLN A 29 13.31 -4.48 9.59
C GLN A 29 13.28 -3.48 8.41
N ALA A 30 12.79 -2.26 8.62
CA ALA A 30 12.76 -1.19 7.62
C ALA A 30 13.89 -0.16 7.81
N SER A 31 14.95 -0.49 8.56
CA SER A 31 16.03 0.46 8.93
C SER A 31 16.74 1.13 7.75
N ALA A 32 16.74 0.52 6.56
CA ALA A 32 17.33 1.09 5.35
C ALA A 32 16.31 1.85 4.47
N THR A 33 15.05 1.95 4.90
CA THR A 33 13.99 2.65 4.16
C THR A 33 13.83 4.07 4.71
N SER A 34 14.22 5.07 3.93
CA SER A 34 14.11 6.49 4.30
C SER A 34 13.88 7.36 3.07
N GLY A 35 13.18 8.48 3.24
CA GLY A 35 12.93 9.47 2.18
C GLY A 35 12.03 8.98 1.03
N ALA A 36 11.39 7.81 1.16
CA ALA A 36 10.56 7.21 0.12
C ALA A 36 9.06 7.44 0.36
N ALA A 37 8.29 7.54 -0.73
CA ALA A 37 6.84 7.45 -0.71
C ALA A 37 6.41 5.99 -0.91
N LEU A 38 5.84 5.37 0.13
CA LEU A 38 5.37 3.98 0.10
C LEU A 38 3.86 3.95 -0.10
N ARG A 39 3.40 3.36 -1.21
CA ARG A 39 1.98 3.31 -1.59
C ARG A 39 1.29 2.09 -0.97
N VAL A 40 0.07 2.29 -0.44
CA VAL A 40 -0.83 1.23 0.06
C VAL A 40 -2.23 1.48 -0.50
N ASP A 41 -2.36 1.39 -1.82
CA ASP A 41 -3.57 1.75 -2.56
C ASP A 41 -4.30 0.54 -3.18
N GLY A 42 -3.75 -0.66 -3.02
CA GLY A 42 -4.29 -1.87 -3.66
C GLY A 42 -4.04 -1.92 -5.17
N GLY A 43 -2.99 -1.24 -5.65
CA GLY A 43 -2.58 -1.21 -7.05
C GLY A 43 -3.55 -0.40 -7.91
N VAL A 44 -3.98 0.77 -7.43
CA VAL A 44 -4.85 1.68 -8.20
C VAL A 44 -4.02 2.58 -9.09
N VAL A 45 -2.84 2.99 -8.62
CA VAL A 45 -1.82 3.64 -9.46
C VAL A 45 -1.09 2.56 -10.26
N ASP A 46 -1.40 2.49 -11.55
CA ASP A 46 -0.80 1.55 -12.52
C ASP A 46 0.38 2.21 -13.28
N ASP A 47 1.24 2.90 -12.53
CA ASP A 47 2.47 3.49 -13.04
C ASP A 47 3.55 3.42 -11.95
N ILE A 48 4.82 3.46 -12.36
CA ILE A 48 5.97 3.35 -11.46
C ILE A 48 6.51 4.71 -11.03
N LEU A 49 6.07 5.81 -11.65
CA LEU A 49 6.54 7.17 -11.40
C LEU A 49 5.68 7.95 -10.38
#